data_AF-A0AAD1DAX7-F1
#
_entry.id   AF-A0AAD1DAX7-F1
#
_cell.length_a   1.000
_cell.length_b   1.000
_cell.length_c   1.000
_cell.angle_alpha   90.00
_cell.angle_beta   90.00
_cell.angle_gamma   90.00
#
_symmetry.space_group_name_H-M   'P 1'
#
loop_
_entity.id
_entity.type
_entity.pdbx_description
1 polymer ?
#
loop_
_entity_poly.entity_id
_entity_poly.type
_entity_poly.pdbx_seq_one_letter_code
_entity_poly.pdbx_strand_id
1 'polypeptide(L)'
;MNILTFIARCDRDFHPDELETVTDYVDDWAEAHHCSDRLPVDDVSDHVARLAPDSEQFVVSLERVVDRGGTNLALIGDYMDAVIAADGVLHPNEAHWAYVARRLISEAG
;
A
#
# COMPACT_ATOMS: atom_id res chain seq x y z
N MET A 1 -2.06 0.67 4.75
CA MET A 1 -0.71 0.25 5.20
C MET A 1 -0.43 -1.21 4.87
N ASN A 2 -1.11 -2.23 5.43
CA ASN A 2 -0.85 -3.65 5.12
C ASN A 2 -0.70 -3.98 3.63
N ILE A 3 -1.56 -3.40 2.77
CA ILE A 3 -1.52 -3.61 1.32
C ILE A 3 -0.18 -3.13 0.73
N LEU A 4 0.16 -1.86 0.97
CA LEU A 4 1.39 -1.25 0.43
C LEU A 4 2.65 -1.86 1.03
N THR A 5 2.66 -2.12 2.35
CA THR A 5 3.79 -2.78 3.01
C THR A 5 4.02 -4.21 2.50
N PHE A 6 2.95 -4.93 2.13
CA PHE A 6 3.10 -6.26 1.55
C PHE A 6 3.74 -6.19 0.16
N ILE A 7 3.26 -5.27 -0.69
CA ILE A 7 3.80 -5.06 -2.04
C ILE A 7 5.28 -4.70 -1.98
N ALA A 8 5.64 -3.74 -1.13
CA ALA A 8 7.02 -3.28 -0.96
C ALA A 8 7.97 -4.29 -0.28
N ARG A 9 7.50 -5.50 0.05
CA ARG A 9 8.34 -6.56 0.63
C ARG A 9 8.36 -7.82 -0.24
N CYS A 10 7.81 -7.75 -1.44
CA CYS A 10 7.66 -8.89 -2.34
C CYS A 10 8.99 -9.44 -2.85
N ASP A 11 10.02 -8.61 -2.94
CA ASP A 11 11.39 -8.92 -3.34
C ASP A 11 12.31 -9.27 -2.14
N ARG A 12 11.80 -9.11 -0.91
CA ARG A 12 12.42 -9.34 0.42
C ARG A 12 13.27 -8.20 0.96
N ASP A 13 13.49 -7.14 0.21
CA ASP A 13 14.21 -5.96 0.65
C ASP A 13 13.24 -4.77 0.63
N PHE A 14 13.08 -4.08 1.76
CA PHE A 14 12.22 -2.90 1.80
C PHE A 14 13.09 -1.67 1.59
N HIS A 15 13.02 -1.09 0.39
CA HIS A 15 13.87 0.01 -0.01
C HIS A 15 13.43 1.34 0.62
N PRO A 16 14.36 2.28 0.88
CA PRO A 16 14.02 3.61 1.42
C PRO A 16 12.96 4.35 0.59
N ASP A 17 13.01 4.24 -0.74
CA ASP A 17 12.10 4.93 -1.67
C ASP A 17 10.66 4.38 -1.58
N GLU A 18 10.52 3.07 -1.34
CA GLU A 18 9.21 2.45 -1.10
C GLU A 18 8.65 2.86 0.26
N LEU A 19 9.51 3.01 1.27
CA LEU A 19 9.11 3.48 2.60
C LEU A 19 8.63 4.94 2.57
N GLU A 20 9.31 5.80 1.81
CA GLU A 20 8.87 7.17 1.55
C GLU A 20 7.47 7.17 0.92
N THR A 21 7.27 6.34 -0.11
CA THR A 21 5.97 6.20 -0.79
C THR A 21 4.86 5.72 0.15
N VAL A 22 5.14 4.76 1.05
CA VAL A 22 4.16 4.31 2.06
C VAL A 22 3.85 5.42 3.08
N THR A 23 4.81 6.29 3.37
CA THR A 23 4.63 7.40 4.30
C THR A 23 3.78 8.50 3.66
N ASP A 24 4.05 8.85 2.40
CA ASP A 24 3.26 9.78 1.61
C ASP A 24 1.78 9.35 1.55
N TYR A 25 1.52 8.04 1.38
CA TYR A 25 0.17 7.49 1.44
C TYR A 25 -0.56 7.82 2.75
N VAL A 26 0.14 7.77 3.88
CA VAL A 26 -0.46 8.04 5.19
C VAL A 26 -0.83 9.52 5.31
N ASP A 27 0.01 10.41 4.80
CA ASP A 27 -0.26 11.85 4.77
C ASP A 27 -1.46 12.18 3.88
N ASP A 28 -1.51 11.64 2.65
CA ASP A 28 -2.62 11.84 1.73
C ASP A 28 -3.93 11.22 2.26
N TRP A 29 -3.85 10.06 2.91
CA TRP A 29 -5.00 9.48 3.59
C TRP A 29 -5.50 10.38 4.73
N ALA A 30 -4.60 10.90 5.56
CA ALA A 30 -4.96 11.80 6.64
C ALA A 30 -5.64 13.08 6.12
N GLU A 31 -5.13 13.64 5.02
CA GLU A 31 -5.73 14.80 4.35
C GLU A 31 -7.12 14.48 3.80
N ALA A 32 -7.27 13.36 3.08
CA ALA A 32 -8.54 12.91 2.51
C ALA A 32 -9.63 12.64 3.57
N HIS A 33 -9.22 12.32 4.80
CA HIS A 33 -10.12 12.06 5.94
C HIS A 33 -10.21 13.24 6.93
N HIS A 34 -9.65 14.40 6.60
CA HIS A 34 -9.65 15.60 7.43
C HIS A 34 -9.08 15.38 8.84
N CYS A 35 -8.09 14.48 8.98
CA CYS A 35 -7.35 14.29 10.21
C CYS A 35 -6.45 15.51 10.46
N SER A 36 -6.61 16.13 11.63
CA SER A 36 -5.93 17.39 11.99
C SER A 36 -4.45 17.19 12.35
N ASP A 37 -4.12 16.00 12.84
CA ASP A 37 -2.81 15.65 13.35
C ASP A 37 -2.08 14.80 12.30
N ARG A 38 -1.01 15.35 11.73
CA ARG A 38 -0.08 14.55 10.93
C ARG A 38 0.72 13.64 11.84
N LEU A 39 0.86 12.38 11.43
CA LEU A 39 1.73 11.45 12.13
C LEU A 39 3.19 11.80 11.81
N PRO A 40 4.10 11.83 12.79
CA PRO A 40 5.52 11.99 12.51
C PRO A 40 6.00 10.90 11.54
N VAL A 41 6.78 11.30 10.53
CA VAL A 41 7.35 10.38 9.53
C VAL A 41 8.11 9.22 10.19
N ASP A 42 8.86 9.51 11.25
CA ASP A 42 9.60 8.48 12.01
C ASP A 42 8.66 7.45 12.64
N ASP A 43 7.52 7.87 13.20
CA ASP A 43 6.55 6.97 13.84
C ASP A 43 5.86 6.07 12.80
N VAL A 44 5.51 6.63 11.64
CA VAL A 44 4.95 5.88 10.51
C VAL A 44 5.97 4.88 9.99
N SER A 45 7.19 5.31 9.77
CA SER A 45 8.29 4.48 9.29
C SER A 45 8.57 3.31 10.22
N ASP A 46 8.68 3.59 11.51
CA ASP A 46 8.83 2.60 12.56
C ASP A 46 7.68 1.60 12.60
N HIS A 47 6.44 2.07 12.39
CA HIS A 47 5.28 1.21 12.31
C HIS A 47 5.35 0.29 11.09
N VAL A 48 5.63 0.83 9.91
CA VAL A 48 5.74 0.08 8.65
C VAL A 48 6.86 -0.97 8.75
N ALA A 49 8.01 -0.62 9.30
CA ALA A 49 9.14 -1.54 9.48
C ALA A 49 8.78 -2.76 10.35
N ARG A 50 7.84 -2.61 11.29
CA ARG A 50 7.33 -3.70 12.15
C ARG A 50 6.22 -4.51 11.49
N LEU A 51 5.55 -3.99 10.48
CA LEU A 51 4.52 -4.72 9.76
C LEU A 51 5.17 -5.80 8.89
N ALA A 52 4.76 -7.05 9.11
CA ALA A 52 5.13 -8.19 8.29
C ALA A 52 3.86 -8.86 7.76
N PRO A 53 3.08 -8.17 6.91
CA PRO A 53 1.87 -8.74 6.36
C PRO A 53 2.20 -9.98 5.53
N ASP A 54 1.38 -11.01 5.63
CA ASP A 54 1.40 -12.14 4.69
C ASP A 54 0.35 -11.95 3.58
N SER A 55 0.30 -12.91 2.65
CA SER A 55 -0.63 -12.88 1.53
C SER A 55 -2.10 -12.90 1.95
N GLU A 56 -2.43 -13.54 3.07
CA GLU A 56 -3.80 -13.58 3.57
C GLU A 56 -4.21 -12.20 4.10
N GLN A 57 -3.33 -11.59 4.90
CA GLN A 57 -3.53 -10.24 5.42
C GLN A 57 -3.59 -9.19 4.32
N PHE A 58 -2.83 -9.37 3.24
CA PHE A 58 -2.91 -8.56 2.02
C PHE A 58 -4.32 -8.65 1.39
N VAL A 59 -4.79 -9.86 1.08
CA VAL A 59 -6.10 -10.08 0.44
C VAL A 59 -7.24 -9.53 1.31
N VAL A 60 -7.27 -9.88 2.59
CA VAL A 60 -8.30 -9.42 3.53
C VAL A 60 -8.30 -7.90 3.67
N SER A 61 -7.13 -7.27 3.66
CA SER A 61 -7.05 -5.81 3.73
C SER A 61 -7.57 -5.17 2.45
N LEU A 62 -7.28 -5.76 1.29
CA LEU A 62 -7.73 -5.27 0.00
C LEU A 62 -9.25 -5.40 -0.16
N GLU A 63 -9.83 -6.56 0.18
CA GLU A 63 -11.29 -6.78 0.19
C GLU A 63 -12.00 -5.72 1.03
N ARG A 64 -11.47 -5.39 2.22
CA ARG A 64 -12.04 -4.33 3.07
C ARG A 64 -11.99 -2.95 2.43
N VAL A 65 -10.96 -2.64 1.65
CA VAL A 65 -10.86 -1.36 0.93
C VAL A 65 -11.83 -1.34 -0.25
N VAL A 66 -11.91 -2.45 -0.97
CA VAL A 66 -12.86 -2.66 -2.06
C VAL A 66 -14.30 -2.50 -1.59
N ASP A 67 -14.70 -3.16 -0.50
CA ASP A 67 -16.03 -3.06 0.10
C ASP A 67 -16.40 -1.63 0.52
N ARG A 68 -15.40 -0.85 0.97
CA ARG A 68 -15.58 0.56 1.33
C ARG A 68 -15.68 1.47 0.10
N GLY A 69 -14.99 1.11 -0.98
CA GLY A 69 -14.94 1.86 -2.23
C GLY A 69 -14.45 3.30 -2.07
N GLY A 70 -14.84 4.14 -3.05
CA GLY A 70 -14.64 5.58 -3.03
C GLY A 70 -13.18 6.01 -2.98
N THR A 71 -12.89 7.10 -2.27
CA THR A 71 -11.56 7.71 -2.17
C THR A 71 -10.49 6.74 -1.66
N ASN A 72 -10.84 5.83 -0.73
CA ASN A 72 -9.88 4.85 -0.21
C ASN A 72 -9.41 3.87 -1.30
N LEU A 73 -10.32 3.46 -2.19
CA LEU A 73 -10.02 2.53 -3.28
C LEU A 73 -9.19 3.21 -4.38
N ALA A 74 -9.49 4.47 -4.71
CA ALA A 74 -8.68 5.24 -5.64
C ALA A 74 -7.26 5.44 -5.08
N LEU A 75 -7.16 5.93 -3.84
CA LEU A 75 -5.88 6.22 -3.18
C LEU A 75 -5.00 4.97 -3.05
N ILE A 76 -5.57 3.82 -2.69
CA ILE A 76 -4.77 2.59 -2.60
C ILE A 76 -4.27 2.11 -3.97
N GLY A 77 -5.05 2.33 -5.03
CA GLY A 77 -4.65 1.98 -6.40
C GLY A 77 -3.45 2.80 -6.84
N ASP A 78 -3.54 4.13 -6.69
CA ASP A 78 -2.49 5.06 -7.08
C ASP A 78 -1.18 4.78 -6.32
N TYR A 79 -1.26 4.57 -5.01
CA TYR A 79 -0.08 4.30 -4.19
C TYR A 79 0.49 2.89 -4.37
N MET A 80 -0.32 1.91 -4.76
CA MET A 80 0.20 0.59 -5.10
C MET A 80 1.04 0.66 -6.38
N ASP A 81 0.57 1.39 -7.39
CA ASP A 81 1.34 1.62 -8.62
C ASP A 81 2.61 2.44 -8.34
N ALA A 82 2.55 3.41 -7.41
CA ALA A 82 3.71 4.18 -6.99
C ALA A 82 4.78 3.34 -6.29
N VAL A 83 4.39 2.49 -5.33
CA VAL A 83 5.33 1.60 -4.61
C VAL A 83 6.05 0.67 -5.59
N ILE A 84 5.30 0.04 -6.49
CA ILE A 84 5.87 -0.87 -7.51
C ILE A 84 6.85 -0.16 -8.44
N ALA A 85 6.69 1.14 -8.64
CA ALA A 85 7.54 1.93 -9.52
C ALA A 85 8.74 2.57 -8.79
N ALA A 86 8.77 2.54 -7.45
CA ALA A 86 9.68 3.36 -6.64
C ALA A 86 11.15 3.02 -6.87
N ASP A 87 11.48 1.73 -6.97
CA ASP A 87 12.85 1.25 -7.20
C ASP A 87 13.22 1.13 -8.70
N GLY A 88 12.24 1.37 -9.59
CA GLY A 88 12.39 1.27 -11.04
C GLY A 88 12.50 -0.15 -11.59
N VAL A 89 12.31 -1.20 -10.79
CA VAL A 89 12.45 -2.61 -11.17
C VAL A 89 11.21 -3.40 -10.79
N LEU A 90 10.39 -3.76 -11.80
CA LEU A 90 9.25 -4.65 -11.55
C LEU A 90 9.71 -6.10 -11.35
N HIS A 91 9.67 -6.59 -10.11
CA HIS A 91 9.95 -7.98 -9.79
C HIS A 91 8.76 -8.91 -10.09
N PRO A 92 8.98 -10.21 -10.38
CA PRO A 92 7.90 -11.15 -10.68
C PRO A 92 6.84 -11.27 -9.58
N ASN A 93 7.24 -11.11 -8.31
CA ASN A 93 6.32 -11.19 -7.18
C ASN A 93 5.43 -9.94 -7.10
N GLU A 94 5.98 -8.73 -7.28
CA GLU A 94 5.18 -7.51 -7.39
C GLU A 94 4.20 -7.60 -8.54
N ALA A 95 4.67 -8.04 -9.72
CA ALA A 95 3.80 -8.21 -10.88
C ALA A 95 2.64 -9.18 -10.62
N HIS A 96 2.91 -10.29 -9.92
CA HIS A 96 1.88 -11.24 -9.52
C HIS A 96 0.86 -10.63 -8.57
N TRP A 97 1.31 -9.96 -7.50
CA TRP A 97 0.41 -9.41 -6.49
C TRP A 97 -0.34 -8.16 -6.97
N ALA A 98 0.27 -7.35 -7.84
CA ALA A 98 -0.41 -6.28 -8.55
C ALA A 98 -1.53 -6.81 -9.45
N TYR A 99 -1.29 -7.92 -10.15
CA TYR A 99 -2.34 -8.58 -10.93
C TYR A 99 -3.48 -9.07 -10.04
N VAL A 100 -3.18 -9.74 -8.92
CA VAL A 100 -4.19 -10.19 -7.94
C VAL A 100 -5.01 -9.00 -7.44
N ALA A 101 -4.35 -7.90 -7.07
CA ALA A 101 -5.03 -6.72 -6.58
C ALA A 101 -5.97 -6.10 -7.62
N ARG A 102 -5.47 -5.87 -8.84
CA ARG A 102 -6.25 -5.30 -9.94
C ARG A 102 -7.44 -6.18 -10.30
N ARG A 103 -7.28 -7.50 -10.23
CA ARG A 103 -8.39 -8.44 -10.45
C ARG A 103 -9.48 -8.27 -9.38
N LEU A 104 -9.12 -8.26 -8.10
CA LEU A 104 -10.08 -8.07 -7.00
C LEU A 104 -10.80 -6.72 -7.09
N ILE A 105 -10.07 -5.65 -7.43
CA ILE A 105 -10.65 -4.32 -7.63
C ILE A 105 -11.63 -4.34 -8.82
N SER A 106 -11.28 -5.00 -9.92
CA SER A 106 -12.12 -5.08 -11.13
C SER A 106 -13.38 -5.93 -10.96
N GLU A 107 -13.34 -6.97 -10.13
CA GLU A 107 -14.49 -7.85 -9.88
C GLU A 107 -15.55 -7.20 -8.98
N ALA A 108 -15.22 -6.09 -8.32
CA ALA A 108 -16.11 -5.36 -7.42
C ALA A 108 -16.82 -4.14 -8.03
N GLY A 109 -16.42 -3.72 -9.24
CA GLY A 109 -17.06 -2.66 -10.02
C GLY A 109 -18.08 -3.20 -11.02
#